data_AF-A0A9J7L5C7-F1
#
_entry.id   AF-A0A9J7L5C7-F1
#
_cell.length_a   1.000
_cell.length_b   1.000
_cell.length_c   1.000
_cell.angle_alpha   90.00
_cell.angle_beta   90.00
_cell.angle_gamma   90.00
#
_symmetry.space_group_name_H-M   'P 1'
#
loop_
_entity.id
_entity.type
_entity.pdbx_description
1 polymer ?
#
loop_
_entity_poly.entity_id
_entity_poly.type
_entity_poly.pdbx_seq_one_letter_code
_entity_poly.pdbx_strand_id
1 'polypeptide(L)'
;MDCEMVGTGHRGSKSALARVSIVNQFGKCVYDKFVKPKERVTDYRTFVSGIRPRDLMNGESFKSVQKEVADILKGRILVGHALQNDMKALQMTHPKNMIRDTSNFPPFKSLAGGNNTPSLKKLAAGVLHLQIQKGEHCSIQDAQVAMRLYTLHKKEWEAFCRPGGAKAREVQLQRSQQHSGLM
;
A
#
# COMPACT_ATOMS: atom_id res chain seq x y z
N MET A 1 -0.60 3.12 4.86
CA MET A 1 -0.59 4.32 4.00
C MET A 1 -0.92 3.84 2.61
N ASP A 2 -1.64 4.67 1.88
CA ASP A 2 -1.98 4.47 0.48
C ASP A 2 -2.17 5.83 -0.20
N CYS A 3 -1.91 5.89 -1.50
CA CYS A 3 -2.01 7.10 -2.31
C CYS A 3 -2.89 6.88 -3.53
N GLU A 4 -3.63 7.92 -3.89
CA GLU A 4 -4.24 8.01 -5.21
C GLU A 4 -3.38 8.88 -6.13
N MET A 5 -3.24 8.45 -7.39
CA MET A 5 -2.41 9.11 -8.38
C MET A 5 -3.21 9.49 -9.62
N VAL A 6 -2.88 10.65 -10.18
CA VAL A 6 -3.33 11.10 -11.49
C VAL A 6 -2.20 10.95 -12.52
N GLY A 7 -2.57 10.96 -13.80
CA GLY A 7 -1.67 10.98 -14.94
C GLY A 7 -1.19 12.40 -15.28
N THR A 8 0.12 12.52 -15.49
CA THR A 8 0.83 13.70 -15.98
C THR A 8 1.71 13.32 -17.18
N GLY A 9 2.28 14.31 -17.86
CA GLY A 9 3.05 14.09 -19.09
C GLY A 9 2.17 13.72 -20.30
N HIS A 10 2.80 13.29 -21.40
CA HIS A 10 2.07 12.92 -22.62
C HIS A 10 1.09 11.78 -22.31
N ARG A 11 -0.21 12.03 -22.55
CA ARG A 11 -1.32 11.07 -22.33
C ARG A 11 -1.29 10.37 -20.97
N GLY A 12 -0.93 11.08 -19.90
CA GLY A 12 -0.94 10.53 -18.54
C GLY A 12 0.11 9.46 -18.26
N SER A 13 1.19 9.41 -19.05
CA SER A 13 2.26 8.40 -18.95
C SER A 13 3.02 8.38 -17.61
N LYS A 14 2.98 9.46 -16.83
CA LYS A 14 3.60 9.54 -15.50
C LYS A 14 2.55 9.61 -14.40
N SER A 15 2.70 8.81 -13.35
CA SER A 15 1.87 8.92 -12.15
C SER A 15 2.37 10.04 -11.25
N ALA A 16 1.48 10.94 -10.84
CA ALA A 16 1.73 12.01 -9.88
C ALA A 16 0.76 11.90 -8.70
N LEU A 17 1.24 12.22 -7.49
CA LEU A 17 0.45 12.18 -6.27
C LEU A 17 -0.74 13.16 -6.36
N ALA A 18 -1.93 12.67 -5.99
CA ALA A 18 -3.16 13.45 -5.96
C ALA A 18 -3.92 13.36 -4.63
N ARG A 19 -3.76 12.25 -3.89
CA ARG A 19 -4.25 12.10 -2.52
C ARG A 19 -3.33 11.16 -1.75
N VAL A 20 -3.14 11.39 -0.46
CA VAL A 20 -2.45 10.45 0.43
C VAL A 20 -3.25 10.27 1.71
N SER A 21 -3.42 9.01 2.10
CA SER A 21 -4.11 8.62 3.32
C SER A 21 -3.19 7.79 4.24
N ILE A 22 -3.12 8.17 5.51
CA ILE A 22 -2.40 7.43 6.56
C ILE A 22 -3.38 7.08 7.66
N VAL A 23 -3.33 5.81 8.07
CA VAL A 23 -4.08 5.29 9.21
C VAL A 23 -3.11 4.81 10.29
N ASN A 24 -3.52 4.89 11.54
CA ASN A 24 -2.76 4.30 12.64
C ASN A 24 -3.00 2.77 12.72
N GLN A 25 -2.36 2.09 13.68
CA GLN A 25 -2.47 0.63 13.85
C GLN A 25 -3.88 0.12 14.12
N PHE A 26 -4.80 0.99 14.56
CA PHE A 26 -6.20 0.66 14.83
C PHE A 26 -7.11 0.95 13.63
N GLY A 27 -6.54 1.40 12.49
CA GLY A 27 -7.29 1.76 11.29
C GLY A 27 -7.93 3.15 11.34
N LYS A 28 -7.69 3.95 12.38
CA LYS A 28 -8.16 5.34 12.43
C LYS A 28 -7.36 6.18 11.43
N CYS A 29 -8.04 6.89 10.54
CA CYS A 29 -7.42 7.88 9.67
C CYS A 29 -6.82 9.02 10.50
N VAL A 30 -5.51 9.24 10.33
CA VAL A 30 -4.74 10.28 11.03
C VAL A 30 -4.22 11.36 10.09
N TYR A 31 -4.28 11.11 8.78
CA TYR A 31 -3.87 12.04 7.76
C TYR A 31 -4.59 11.68 6.46
N ASP A 32 -5.28 12.63 5.86
CA ASP A 32 -5.94 12.49 4.56
C ASP A 32 -5.93 13.86 3.88
N LYS A 33 -5.17 13.98 2.79
CA LYS A 33 -5.04 15.24 2.06
C LYS A 33 -5.06 14.99 0.56
N PHE A 34 -5.84 15.79 -0.15
CA PHE A 34 -5.67 16.00 -1.59
C PHE A 34 -4.44 16.86 -1.83
N VAL A 35 -3.75 16.60 -2.94
CA VAL A 35 -2.44 17.20 -3.25
C VAL A 35 -2.48 17.79 -4.62
N LYS A 36 -2.06 19.05 -4.76
CA LYS A 36 -1.89 19.68 -6.06
C LYS A 36 -0.63 19.13 -6.74
N PRO A 37 -0.74 18.41 -7.88
CA PRO A 37 0.43 17.87 -8.58
C PRO A 37 1.35 18.98 -9.07
N LYS A 38 2.67 18.70 -9.11
CA LYS A 38 3.68 19.65 -9.62
C LYS A 38 3.55 19.90 -11.13
N GLU A 39 3.13 18.89 -11.88
CA GLU A 39 2.96 18.93 -13.34
C GLU A 39 1.48 19.04 -13.70
N ARG A 40 1.18 19.55 -14.90
CA ARG A 40 -0.19 19.60 -15.43
C ARG A 40 -0.78 18.18 -15.51
N VAL A 41 -1.96 18.01 -14.92
CA VAL A 41 -2.75 16.77 -15.04
C VAL A 41 -3.27 16.65 -16.47
N THR A 42 -2.98 15.51 -17.10
CA THR A 42 -3.44 15.16 -18.46
C THR A 42 -4.43 14.00 -18.45
N ASP A 43 -4.50 13.24 -17.36
CA ASP A 43 -5.49 12.20 -17.14
C ASP A 43 -5.77 12.10 -15.63
N TYR A 44 -7.02 12.24 -15.20
CA TYR A 44 -7.37 12.13 -13.78
C TYR A 44 -7.43 10.69 -13.29
N ARG A 45 -7.59 9.72 -14.20
CA ARG A 45 -7.78 8.30 -13.86
C ARG A 45 -8.94 8.08 -12.88
N THR A 46 -9.90 8.99 -12.91
CA THR A 46 -11.13 9.05 -12.11
C THR A 46 -11.73 7.68 -11.81
N PHE A 47 -11.89 6.85 -12.84
CA PHE A 47 -12.51 5.52 -12.74
C PHE A 47 -11.78 4.55 -11.79
N VAL A 48 -10.50 4.82 -11.53
CA VAL A 48 -9.69 4.11 -10.51
C VAL A 48 -9.48 5.01 -9.31
N SER A 49 -8.92 6.21 -9.48
CA SER A 49 -8.39 7.03 -8.38
C SER A 49 -9.45 7.76 -7.56
N GLY A 50 -10.66 7.91 -8.12
CA GLY A 50 -11.72 8.77 -7.59
C GLY A 50 -11.44 10.27 -7.70
N ILE A 51 -10.26 10.69 -8.17
CA ILE A 51 -9.85 12.10 -8.18
C ILE A 51 -10.56 12.88 -9.29
N ARG A 52 -11.07 14.05 -8.94
CA ARG A 52 -11.66 15.03 -9.86
C ARG A 52 -10.86 16.35 -9.86
N PRO A 53 -11.00 17.17 -10.92
CA PRO A 53 -10.38 18.51 -10.95
C PRO A 53 -10.64 19.34 -9.70
N ARG A 54 -11.87 19.32 -9.20
CA ARG A 54 -12.29 20.08 -8.00
C ARG A 54 -11.53 19.68 -6.73
N ASP A 55 -11.13 18.42 -6.62
CA ASP A 55 -10.44 17.91 -5.44
C ASP A 55 -9.01 18.48 -5.39
N LEU A 56 -8.43 18.80 -6.55
CA LEU A 56 -7.08 19.34 -6.69
C LEU A 56 -7.03 20.87 -6.66
N MET A 57 -8.16 21.55 -6.92
CA MET A 57 -8.22 23.03 -6.89
C MET A 57 -7.83 23.58 -5.51
N ASN A 58 -8.35 22.94 -4.45
CA ASN A 58 -8.06 23.26 -3.06
C ASN A 58 -7.06 22.26 -2.42
N GLY A 59 -6.40 21.46 -3.26
CA GLY A 59 -5.40 20.50 -2.82
C GLY A 59 -4.17 21.20 -2.24
N GLU A 60 -3.60 20.58 -1.22
CA GLU A 60 -2.42 21.08 -0.52
C GLU A 60 -1.19 21.03 -1.43
N SER A 61 -0.22 21.90 -1.18
CA SER A 61 1.00 21.89 -1.98
C SER A 61 1.77 20.58 -1.78
N PHE A 62 2.30 20.00 -2.86
CA PHE A 62 3.10 18.78 -2.80
C PHE A 62 4.21 18.86 -1.74
N LYS A 63 4.88 20.01 -1.63
CA LYS A 63 6.01 20.19 -0.70
C LYS A 63 5.59 20.14 0.76
N SER A 64 4.46 20.74 1.13
CA SER A 64 3.93 20.68 2.50
C SER A 64 3.51 19.25 2.83
N VAL A 65 2.75 18.61 1.93
CA VAL A 65 2.30 17.22 2.12
C VAL A 65 3.48 16.27 2.24
N GLN A 66 4.50 16.38 1.39
CA GLN A 66 5.70 15.56 1.46
C GLN A 66 6.42 15.70 2.81
N LYS A 67 6.56 16.94 3.31
CA LYS A 67 7.18 17.20 4.62
C LYS A 67 6.35 16.58 5.75
N GLU A 68 5.03 16.81 5.75
CA GLU A 68 4.13 16.30 6.78
C GLU A 68 4.12 14.77 6.80
N VAL A 69 4.07 14.12 5.63
CA VAL A 69 4.19 12.66 5.52
C VAL A 69 5.55 12.19 6.04
N ALA A 70 6.65 12.85 5.70
CA ALA A 70 7.98 12.50 6.21
C ALA A 70 8.06 12.59 7.75
N ASP A 71 7.50 13.65 8.33
CA ASP A 71 7.45 13.85 9.78
C ASP A 71 6.58 12.78 10.47
N ILE A 72 5.46 12.40 9.85
CA ILE A 72 4.60 11.30 10.33
C ILE A 72 5.32 9.95 10.23
N LEU A 73 6.10 9.69 9.19
CA LEU A 73 6.78 8.39 9.01
C LEU A 73 8.08 8.25 9.80
N LYS A 74 8.67 9.37 10.26
CA LYS A 74 9.94 9.37 11.00
C LYS A 74 9.91 8.43 12.20
N GLY A 75 10.80 7.43 12.19
CA GLY A 75 10.94 6.44 13.27
C GLY A 75 9.78 5.44 13.38
N ARG A 76 8.88 5.36 12.39
CA ARG A 76 7.72 4.46 12.42
C ARG A 76 7.79 3.36 11.36
N ILE A 77 7.20 2.21 11.66
CA ILE A 77 7.00 1.15 10.67
C ILE A 77 5.94 1.61 9.67
N LEU A 78 6.26 1.55 8.38
CA LEU A 78 5.36 1.88 7.29
C LEU A 78 4.70 0.61 6.76
N VAL A 79 3.38 0.54 6.87
CA VAL A 79 2.55 -0.55 6.35
C VAL A 79 1.74 -0.05 5.15
N GLY A 80 1.64 -0.87 4.09
CA GLY A 80 0.88 -0.56 2.88
C GLY A 80 0.87 -1.72 1.89
N HIS A 81 0.49 -1.44 0.64
CA HIS A 81 0.42 -2.43 -0.44
C HIS A 81 1.05 -1.88 -1.71
N ALA A 82 2.09 -2.55 -2.23
CA ALA A 82 2.89 -2.08 -3.36
C ALA A 82 3.46 -0.66 -3.15
N LEU A 83 3.99 -0.42 -1.93
CA LEU A 83 4.41 0.89 -1.42
C LEU A 83 5.47 1.58 -2.28
N GLN A 84 6.18 0.86 -3.14
CA GLN A 84 7.11 1.45 -4.10
C GLN A 84 6.42 2.51 -4.98
N ASN A 85 5.15 2.30 -5.34
CA ASN A 85 4.39 3.24 -6.17
C ASN A 85 4.10 4.53 -5.39
N ASP A 86 3.63 4.42 -4.16
CA ASP A 86 3.37 5.54 -3.25
C ASP A 86 4.62 6.35 -2.98
N MET A 87 5.71 5.67 -2.60
CA MET A 87 6.98 6.32 -2.26
C MET A 87 7.59 7.02 -3.48
N LYS A 88 7.42 6.46 -4.68
CA LYS A 88 7.81 7.12 -5.94
C LYS A 88 6.97 8.37 -6.20
N ALA A 89 5.65 8.30 -6.01
CA ALA A 89 4.76 9.44 -6.18
C ALA A 89 5.05 10.56 -5.16
N LEU A 90 5.34 10.19 -3.92
CA LEU A 90 5.76 11.09 -2.84
C LEU A 90 7.20 11.60 -2.98
N GLN A 91 8.00 11.05 -3.91
CA GLN A 91 9.44 11.35 -4.06
C GLN A 91 10.21 11.16 -2.73
N MET A 92 9.90 10.07 -2.02
CA MET A 92 10.45 9.76 -0.69
C MET A 92 11.04 8.35 -0.66
N THR A 93 11.88 8.07 0.34
CA THR A 93 12.34 6.73 0.70
C THR A 93 12.02 6.45 2.17
N HIS A 94 11.99 5.17 2.53
CA HIS A 94 11.83 4.73 3.92
C HIS A 94 12.81 3.58 4.20
N PRO A 95 13.36 3.43 5.42
CA PRO A 95 14.28 2.35 5.74
C PRO A 95 13.67 0.98 5.42
N LYS A 96 14.37 0.15 4.64
CA LYS A 96 13.83 -1.13 4.14
C LYS A 96 13.37 -2.06 5.26
N ASN A 97 14.09 -2.08 6.39
CA ASN A 97 13.74 -2.86 7.58
C ASN A 97 12.48 -2.35 8.31
N MET A 98 12.02 -1.14 8.01
CA MET A 98 10.83 -0.52 8.58
C MET A 98 9.63 -0.52 7.61
N ILE A 99 9.75 -1.16 6.45
CA ILE A 99 8.65 -1.35 5.50
C ILE A 99 7.96 -2.70 5.75
N ARG A 100 6.63 -2.70 5.72
CA ARG A 100 5.75 -3.88 5.77
C ARG A 100 4.81 -3.81 4.59
N ASP A 101 5.32 -4.22 3.43
CA ASP A 101 4.57 -4.21 2.18
C ASP A 101 3.81 -5.53 1.97
N THR A 102 2.48 -5.45 2.03
CA THR A 102 1.58 -6.61 1.87
C THR A 102 1.64 -7.24 0.49
N SER A 103 2.12 -6.52 -0.52
CA SER A 103 2.32 -7.11 -1.86
C SER A 103 3.52 -8.07 -1.90
N ASN A 104 4.47 -7.92 -0.96
CA ASN A 104 5.75 -8.64 -0.96
C ASN A 104 5.87 -9.69 0.14
N PHE A 105 4.82 -9.87 0.96
CA PHE A 105 4.83 -10.86 2.03
C PHE A 105 4.72 -12.29 1.44
N PRO A 106 5.70 -13.19 1.65
CA PRO A 106 5.73 -14.49 0.97
C PRO A 106 4.46 -15.34 1.16
N PRO A 107 3.85 -15.43 2.37
CA PRO A 107 2.58 -16.13 2.54
C PRO A 107 1.44 -15.59 1.65
N PHE A 108 1.40 -14.28 1.42
CA PHE A 108 0.41 -13.67 0.51
C PHE A 108 0.73 -13.92 -0.96
N LYS A 109 2.01 -13.97 -1.33
CA LYS A 109 2.42 -14.34 -2.71
C LYS A 109 2.04 -15.77 -3.07
N SER A 110 2.14 -16.71 -2.12
CA SER A 110 1.72 -18.09 -2.33
C SER A 110 0.23 -18.20 -2.69
N LEU A 111 -0.64 -17.33 -2.13
CA LEU A 111 -2.06 -17.27 -2.49
C LEU A 111 -2.30 -16.83 -3.95
N ALA A 112 -1.31 -16.22 -4.60
CA ALA A 112 -1.36 -15.78 -6.00
C ALA A 112 -0.60 -16.70 -6.97
N GLY A 113 -0.23 -17.91 -6.55
CA GLY A 113 0.57 -18.82 -7.36
C GLY A 113 2.08 -18.57 -7.27
N GLY A 114 2.55 -18.05 -6.13
CA GLY A 114 3.96 -17.97 -5.76
C GLY A 114 4.73 -16.79 -6.36
N ASN A 115 4.89 -16.75 -7.68
CA ASN A 115 5.72 -15.73 -8.32
C ASN A 115 5.00 -14.38 -8.51
N ASN A 116 3.67 -14.41 -8.62
CA ASN A 116 2.88 -13.21 -8.86
C ASN A 116 2.59 -12.44 -7.56
N THR A 117 2.58 -11.12 -7.68
CA THR A 117 2.14 -10.23 -6.61
C THR A 117 0.61 -10.21 -6.57
N PRO A 118 -0.05 -10.59 -5.46
CA PRO A 118 -1.51 -10.48 -5.34
C PRO A 118 -1.93 -9.01 -5.33
N SER A 119 -3.11 -8.71 -5.89
CA SER A 119 -3.73 -7.40 -5.68
C SER A 119 -4.30 -7.27 -4.27
N LEU A 120 -4.40 -6.05 -3.76
CA LEU A 120 -5.04 -5.78 -2.47
C LEU A 120 -6.47 -6.32 -2.42
N LYS A 121 -7.24 -6.17 -3.51
CA LYS A 121 -8.58 -6.74 -3.66
C LYS A 121 -8.61 -8.26 -3.47
N LYS A 122 -7.67 -8.99 -4.07
CA LYS A 122 -7.57 -10.45 -3.91
C LYS A 122 -7.24 -10.82 -2.46
N LEU A 123 -6.30 -10.11 -1.82
CA LEU A 123 -5.97 -10.36 -0.42
C LEU A 123 -7.12 -10.02 0.53
N ALA A 124 -7.81 -8.92 0.30
CA ALA A 124 -8.99 -8.53 1.08
C ALA A 124 -10.06 -9.62 1.02
N ALA A 125 -10.34 -10.15 -0.17
CA ALA A 125 -11.34 -11.20 -0.34
C ALA A 125 -10.90 -12.53 0.26
N GLY A 126 -9.66 -12.97 0.02
CA GLY A 126 -9.17 -14.29 0.43
C GLY A 126 -8.80 -14.39 1.91
N VAL A 127 -8.27 -13.31 2.50
CA VAL A 127 -7.73 -13.32 3.87
C VAL A 127 -8.69 -12.67 4.87
N LEU A 128 -9.36 -11.59 4.47
CA LEU A 128 -10.23 -10.81 5.36
C LEU A 128 -11.72 -11.04 5.10
N HIS A 129 -12.08 -11.79 4.05
CA HIS A 129 -13.45 -11.96 3.57
C HIS A 129 -14.16 -10.62 3.29
N LEU A 130 -13.40 -9.62 2.80
CA LEU A 130 -13.89 -8.29 2.47
C LEU A 130 -13.86 -8.04 0.97
N GLN A 131 -14.95 -7.45 0.46
CA GLN A 131 -15.02 -7.00 -0.93
C GLN A 131 -14.75 -5.50 -0.99
N ILE A 132 -13.64 -5.11 -1.60
CA ILE A 132 -13.22 -3.71 -1.81
C ILE A 132 -13.05 -3.41 -3.29
N GLN A 133 -12.84 -2.13 -3.65
CA GLN A 133 -12.56 -1.70 -5.03
C GLN A 133 -13.62 -2.24 -6.01
N LYS A 134 -14.90 -2.06 -5.67
CA LYS A 134 -16.05 -2.36 -6.55
C LYS A 134 -16.30 -1.25 -7.59
N GLY A 135 -15.73 -0.08 -7.35
CA GLY A 135 -15.71 1.07 -8.26
C GLY A 135 -14.40 1.81 -8.05
N GLU A 136 -14.49 3.13 -7.89
CA GLU A 136 -13.35 3.98 -7.55
C GLU A 136 -12.69 3.52 -6.24
N HIS A 137 -11.38 3.69 -6.18
CA HIS A 137 -10.56 3.39 -5.02
C HIS A 137 -10.72 4.47 -3.97
N CYS A 138 -10.45 4.07 -2.72
CA CYS A 138 -10.43 4.97 -1.59
C CYS A 138 -9.18 4.66 -0.79
N SER A 139 -8.16 5.50 -0.94
CA SER A 139 -6.91 5.37 -0.19
C SER A 139 -7.07 5.20 1.33
N ILE A 140 -8.13 5.72 1.96
CA ILE A 140 -8.40 5.41 3.38
C ILE A 140 -8.74 3.93 3.55
N GLN A 141 -9.70 3.41 2.78
CA GLN A 141 -10.10 2.00 2.84
C GLN A 141 -8.92 1.09 2.51
N ASP A 142 -8.13 1.43 1.49
CA ASP A 142 -7.00 0.61 1.05
C ASP A 142 -5.88 0.60 2.11
N ALA A 143 -5.58 1.76 2.72
CA ALA A 143 -4.66 1.83 3.86
C ALA A 143 -5.15 1.04 5.08
N GLN A 144 -6.46 1.03 5.36
CA GLN A 144 -7.06 0.24 6.43
C GLN A 144 -6.95 -1.26 6.17
N VAL A 145 -7.23 -1.70 4.94
CA VAL A 145 -7.12 -3.11 4.54
C VAL A 145 -5.67 -3.58 4.64
N ALA A 146 -4.72 -2.81 4.12
CA ALA A 146 -3.30 -3.14 4.24
C ALA A 146 -2.85 -3.25 5.72
N MET A 147 -3.31 -2.32 6.57
CA MET A 147 -3.04 -2.36 8.01
C MET A 147 -3.65 -3.60 8.68
N ARG A 148 -4.88 -3.97 8.31
CA ARG A 148 -5.56 -5.15 8.87
C ARG A 148 -4.88 -6.45 8.44
N LEU A 149 -4.45 -6.56 7.18
CA LEU A 149 -3.66 -7.69 6.68
C LEU A 149 -2.35 -7.85 7.48
N TYR A 150 -1.60 -6.77 7.65
CA TYR A 150 -0.39 -6.79 8.47
C TYR A 150 -0.67 -7.18 9.92
N THR A 151 -1.70 -6.59 10.53
CA THR A 151 -2.02 -6.81 11.95
C THR A 151 -2.43 -8.26 12.22
N LEU A 152 -3.22 -8.86 11.31
CA LEU A 152 -3.62 -10.26 11.38
C LEU A 152 -2.41 -11.21 11.37
N HIS A 153 -1.40 -10.91 10.55
CA HIS A 153 -0.18 -11.72 10.39
C HIS A 153 1.03 -11.15 11.15
N LYS A 154 0.83 -10.21 12.10
CA LYS A 154 1.94 -9.45 12.70
C LYS A 154 2.99 -10.34 13.34
N LYS A 155 2.58 -11.40 14.04
CA LYS A 155 3.51 -12.34 14.69
C LYS A 155 4.43 -13.02 13.67
N GLU A 156 3.85 -13.56 12.60
CA GLU A 156 4.59 -14.22 11.51
C GLU A 156 5.48 -13.22 10.77
N TRP A 157 4.97 -12.03 10.53
CA TRP A 157 5.70 -10.97 9.84
C TRP A 157 6.94 -10.52 10.63
N GLU A 158 6.78 -10.20 11.91
CA GLU A 158 7.90 -9.77 12.73
C GLU A 158 8.90 -10.91 13.00
N ALA A 159 8.47 -12.17 12.96
CA ALA A 159 9.39 -13.30 12.93
C ALA A 159 10.21 -13.34 11.62
N PHE A 160 9.56 -13.11 10.47
CA PHE A 160 10.21 -13.06 9.16
C PHE A 160 11.24 -11.92 9.03
N CYS A 161 11.01 -10.79 9.70
CA CYS A 161 11.90 -9.63 9.67
C CYS A 161 13.13 -9.74 10.58
N ARG A 162 13.22 -10.73 11.48
CA ARG A 162 14.37 -10.88 12.38
C ARG A 162 15.63 -11.37 11.63
N PRO A 163 16.82 -10.85 11.95
CA PRO A 163 18.09 -11.43 11.51
C PRO A 163 18.16 -12.90 11.96
N GLY A 164 18.51 -13.81 11.04
CA GLY A 164 18.52 -15.27 11.31
C GLY A 164 17.21 -16.01 11.00
N GLY A 165 16.13 -15.30 10.64
CA GLY A 165 14.85 -15.90 10.22
C GLY A 165 14.92 -16.73 8.94
N ALA A 166 16.05 -16.74 8.23
CA ALA A 166 16.28 -17.53 7.02
C ALA A 166 16.03 -19.04 7.21
N LYS A 167 16.34 -19.61 8.38
CA LYS A 167 16.02 -21.02 8.69
C LYS A 167 14.52 -21.25 8.93
N ALA A 168 13.80 -20.27 9.48
CA ALA A 168 12.34 -20.34 9.56
C ALA A 168 11.69 -20.21 8.17
N ARG A 169 12.33 -19.51 7.22
CA ARG A 169 11.87 -19.40 5.81
C ARG A 169 11.70 -20.77 5.16
N GLU A 170 12.65 -21.69 5.32
CA GLU A 170 12.56 -23.05 4.74
C GLU A 170 11.51 -23.93 5.42
N VAL A 171 11.48 -23.94 6.76
CA VAL A 171 10.59 -24.82 7.53
C VAL A 171 9.12 -24.47 7.33
N GLN A 172 8.79 -23.19 7.21
CA GLN A 172 7.39 -22.75 7.06
C GLN A 172 6.88 -22.96 5.63
N LEU A 173 7.75 -22.77 4.61
CA LEU A 173 7.45 -23.10 3.21
C LEU A 173 7.20 -24.60 3.01
N GLN A 174 8.02 -25.46 3.64
CA GLN A 174 7.85 -26.92 3.61
C GLN A 174 6.54 -27.38 4.27
N ARG A 175 6.15 -26.78 5.41
CA ARG A 175 4.89 -27.11 6.09
C ARG A 175 3.65 -26.70 5.28
N SER A 176 3.69 -25.56 4.60
CA SER A 176 2.59 -25.12 3.74
C SER A 176 2.43 -25.97 2.47
N GLN A 177 3.51 -26.58 1.96
CA GLN A 177 3.46 -27.48 0.81
C GLN A 177 2.95 -28.89 1.17
N GLN A 178 3.16 -29.34 2.41
CA GLN A 178 2.67 -30.64 2.88
C GLN A 178 1.16 -30.69 3.17
N HIS A 179 0.52 -29.55 3.48
CA HIS A 179 -0.94 -29.50 3.75
C HIS A 179 -1.80 -29.35 2.49
N SER A 180 -1.21 -28.96 1.35
CA SER A 180 -1.92 -28.83 0.06
C SER A 180 -1.94 -30.13 -0.78
N GLY A 181 -1.34 -31.22 -0.29
CA GLY A 181 -1.25 -32.51 -0.99
C GLY A 181 -2.10 -33.64 -0.40
N LEU A 182 -3.04 -33.32 0.50
CA LEU A 182 -3.87 -34.29 1.24
C LEU A 182 -5.39 -34.07 1.06
N MET A 183 -5.81 -33.40 -0.01
CA MET A 183 -7.21 -33.38 -0.48
C MET A 183 -7.28 -33.86 -1.92
#